data_AF-A0A1G2Y797-F1
#
_entry.id   AF-A0A1G2Y797-F1
#
_cell.length_a   1.000
_cell.length_b   1.000
_cell.length_c   1.000
_cell.angle_alpha   90.00
_cell.angle_beta   90.00
_cell.angle_gamma   90.00
#
_symmetry.space_group_name_H-M   'P 1'
#
loop_
_entity.id
_entity.type
_entity.pdbx_description
1 polymer ?
#
loop_
_entity_poly.entity_id
_entity_poly.type
_entity_poly.pdbx_seq_one_letter_code
_entity_poly.pdbx_strand_id
1 'polypeptide(L)'
;MQELSAIYKWMERQNKQIFLIHEKLTLMTRKSLSAVSNMVMDANLSYQIAQRAFEETPILTRNLLKMWSEHGWSWDLNLPVSMLQDYKAIDSFVWISDFDIQIADYFEERIDVIREELVSLWPNRAKLFKQIIRAHKLRLYGVNIPTVFSQIDGMVFEKIGVEFFRTKKGLPATKNWVSEGNYENFRRALLYPFEYVTIVSLSKSQRKCYSDVINRHSIIHGENVNYATRINSLRSISMLNYVNQVLNFDAIK
;
A
#
# COMPACT_ATOMS: atom_id res chain seq x y z
N MET A 1 -74.76 46.02 20.20
CA MET A 1 -74.70 44.53 20.21
C MET A 1 -74.09 43.93 18.93
N GLN A 2 -74.36 44.44 17.73
CA GLN A 2 -73.78 43.90 16.49
C GLN A 2 -72.25 44.06 16.37
N GLU A 3 -71.68 45.18 16.84
CA GLU A 3 -70.22 45.43 16.78
C GLU A 3 -69.41 44.47 17.67
N LEU A 4 -69.90 44.16 18.88
CA LEU A 4 -69.26 43.19 19.78
C LEU A 4 -69.25 41.76 19.18
N SER A 5 -70.29 41.39 18.44
CA SER A 5 -70.35 40.10 17.73
C SER A 5 -69.34 40.02 16.58
N ALA A 6 -69.13 41.12 15.86
CA ALA A 6 -68.13 41.19 14.79
C ALA A 6 -66.70 41.08 15.34
N ILE A 7 -66.40 41.75 16.45
CA ILE A 7 -65.10 41.67 17.14
C ILE A 7 -64.85 40.24 17.63
N TYR A 8 -65.84 39.58 18.24
CA TYR A 8 -65.72 38.20 18.71
C TYR A 8 -65.44 37.22 17.56
N LYS A 9 -66.18 37.33 16.44
CA LYS A 9 -65.93 36.51 15.24
C LYS A 9 -64.56 36.76 14.63
N TRP A 10 -64.07 38.00 14.66
CA TRP A 10 -62.73 38.34 14.19
C TRP A 10 -61.66 37.70 15.09
N MET A 11 -61.79 37.81 16.43
CA MET A 11 -60.88 37.17 17.39
C MET A 11 -60.88 35.64 17.25
N GLU A 12 -62.04 35.01 17.04
CA GLU A 12 -62.13 33.56 16.84
C GLU A 12 -61.40 33.12 15.56
N ARG A 13 -61.49 33.91 14.48
CA ARG A 13 -60.75 33.67 13.23
C ARG A 13 -59.25 33.84 13.43
N GLN A 14 -58.82 34.87 14.15
CA GLN A 14 -57.40 35.09 14.47
C GLN A 14 -56.84 33.95 15.34
N ASN A 15 -57.58 33.51 16.35
CA ASN A 15 -57.18 32.38 17.20
C ASN A 15 -57.06 31.07 16.41
N LYS A 16 -57.99 30.80 15.48
CA LYS A 16 -57.89 29.65 14.55
C LYS A 16 -56.66 29.75 13.65
N GLN A 17 -56.34 30.94 13.12
CA GLN A 17 -55.14 31.14 12.31
C GLN A 17 -53.85 30.95 13.13
N ILE A 18 -53.78 31.51 14.34
CA ILE A 18 -52.63 31.34 15.25
C ILE A 18 -52.43 29.86 15.58
N PHE A 19 -53.51 29.12 15.87
CA PHE A 19 -53.45 27.69 16.13
C PHE A 19 -52.88 26.91 14.93
N LEU A 20 -53.37 27.18 13.72
CA LEU A 20 -52.89 26.53 12.49
C LEU A 20 -51.41 26.86 12.20
N ILE A 21 -50.97 28.09 12.48
CA ILE A 21 -49.57 28.51 12.33
C ILE A 21 -48.70 27.77 13.35
N HIS A 22 -49.14 27.67 14.60
CA HIS A 22 -48.43 26.95 15.65
C HIS A 22 -48.28 25.45 15.35
N GLU A 23 -49.33 24.82 14.83
CA GLU A 23 -49.30 23.40 14.43
C GLU A 23 -48.32 23.17 13.27
N LYS A 24 -48.35 24.05 12.24
CA LYS A 24 -47.39 24.00 11.13
C LYS A 24 -45.94 24.20 11.58
N LEU A 25 -45.68 25.18 12.44
CA LEU A 25 -44.34 25.42 13.01
C LEU A 25 -43.85 24.20 13.79
N THR A 26 -44.71 23.62 14.64
CA THR A 26 -44.37 22.43 15.42
C THR A 26 -44.03 21.24 14.53
N LEU A 27 -44.81 21.03 13.46
CA LEU A 27 -44.54 19.98 12.47
C LEU A 27 -43.21 20.20 11.73
N MET A 28 -42.93 21.43 11.30
CA MET A 28 -41.67 21.79 10.64
C MET A 28 -40.46 21.59 11.56
N THR A 29 -40.57 21.99 12.83
CA THR A 29 -39.50 21.80 13.83
C THR A 29 -39.23 20.31 14.07
N ARG A 30 -40.29 19.49 14.21
CA ARG A 30 -40.12 18.03 14.36
C ARG A 30 -39.42 17.40 13.15
N LYS A 31 -39.84 17.76 11.93
CA LYS A 31 -39.20 17.27 10.70
C LYS A 31 -37.73 17.68 10.61
N SER A 32 -37.43 18.92 10.97
CA SER A 32 -36.06 19.46 10.95
C SER A 32 -35.18 18.74 11.98
N LEU A 33 -35.68 18.53 13.21
CA LEU A 33 -34.97 17.77 14.24
C LEU A 33 -34.72 16.32 13.85
N SER A 34 -35.69 15.64 13.23
CA SER A 34 -35.48 14.28 12.71
C SER A 34 -34.43 14.24 11.60
N ALA A 35 -34.42 15.23 10.71
CA ALA A 35 -33.44 15.30 9.63
C ALA A 35 -32.02 15.51 10.19
N VAL A 36 -31.84 16.43 11.14
CA VAL A 36 -30.56 16.65 11.81
C VAL A 36 -30.11 15.40 12.58
N SER A 37 -31.02 14.72 13.28
CA SER A 37 -30.70 13.47 13.98
C SER A 37 -30.21 12.37 13.03
N ASN A 38 -30.85 12.21 11.87
CA ASN A 38 -30.42 11.24 10.86
C ASN A 38 -29.03 11.59 10.31
N MET A 39 -28.78 12.87 9.98
CA MET A 39 -27.48 13.31 9.51
C MET A 39 -26.35 13.05 10.53
N VAL A 40 -26.62 13.25 11.82
CA VAL A 40 -25.65 12.96 12.89
C VAL A 40 -25.39 11.45 13.01
N MET A 41 -26.43 10.61 12.88
CA MET A 41 -26.26 9.15 12.86
C MET A 41 -25.43 8.68 11.66
N ASP A 42 -25.70 9.20 10.47
CA ASP A 42 -24.96 8.85 9.24
C ASP A 42 -23.49 9.28 9.32
N ALA A 43 -23.21 10.44 9.90
CA ALA A 43 -21.85 10.91 10.14
C ALA A 43 -21.11 10.02 11.15
N ASN A 44 -21.77 9.63 12.25
CA ASN A 44 -21.19 8.70 13.23
C ASN A 44 -20.92 7.33 12.62
N LEU A 45 -21.81 6.80 11.79
CA LEU A 45 -21.61 5.54 11.09
C LEU A 45 -20.42 5.63 10.13
N SER A 46 -20.33 6.70 9.35
CA SER A 46 -19.21 6.96 8.43
C SER A 46 -17.88 7.07 9.18
N TYR A 47 -17.87 7.74 10.33
CA TYR A 47 -16.69 7.82 11.21
C TYR A 47 -16.27 6.45 11.74
N GLN A 48 -17.21 5.63 12.22
CA GLN A 48 -16.91 4.27 12.69
C GLN A 48 -16.39 3.37 11.58
N ILE A 49 -16.94 3.49 10.36
CA ILE A 49 -16.45 2.75 9.18
C ILE A 49 -15.02 3.18 8.84
N ALA A 50 -14.74 4.49 8.82
CA ALA A 50 -13.40 5.00 8.58
C ALA A 50 -12.40 4.57 9.66
N GLN A 51 -12.83 4.55 10.93
CA GLN A 51 -11.99 4.11 12.04
C GLN A 51 -11.67 2.62 11.95
N ARG A 52 -12.66 1.76 11.67
CA ARG A 52 -12.41 0.32 11.45
C ARG A 52 -11.50 0.09 10.25
N ALA A 53 -11.74 0.79 9.14
CA ALA A 53 -10.88 0.70 7.96
C ALA A 53 -9.44 1.08 8.33
N PHE A 54 -9.24 2.15 9.10
CA PHE A 54 -7.91 2.58 9.57
C PHE A 54 -7.25 1.55 10.50
N GLU A 55 -7.99 0.92 11.41
CA GLU A 55 -7.50 -0.13 12.31
C GLU A 55 -7.15 -1.42 11.57
N GLU A 56 -7.90 -1.77 10.52
CA GLU A 56 -7.69 -2.98 9.71
C GLU A 56 -6.60 -2.80 8.64
N THR A 57 -6.35 -1.56 8.20
CA THR A 57 -5.37 -1.23 7.14
C THR A 57 -3.98 -1.82 7.39
N PRO A 58 -3.37 -1.74 8.59
CA PRO A 58 -2.07 -2.35 8.87
C PRO A 58 -2.05 -3.87 8.66
N ILE A 59 -3.10 -4.58 9.06
CA ILE A 59 -3.19 -6.04 8.93
C ILE A 59 -3.32 -6.42 7.45
N LEU A 60 -4.22 -5.75 6.73
CA LEU A 60 -4.38 -5.93 5.29
C LEU A 60 -3.07 -5.67 4.54
N THR A 61 -2.40 -4.56 4.88
CA THR A 61 -1.11 -4.17 4.30
C THR A 61 -0.06 -5.26 4.49
N ARG A 62 0.08 -5.80 5.71
CA ARG A 62 1.04 -6.89 5.99
C ARG A 62 0.74 -8.14 5.16
N ASN A 63 -0.53 -8.52 5.07
CA ASN A 63 -0.94 -9.71 4.31
C ASN A 63 -0.67 -9.54 2.81
N LEU A 64 -0.98 -8.36 2.25
CA LEU A 64 -0.69 -8.02 0.86
C LEU A 64 0.82 -8.06 0.59
N LEU A 65 1.63 -7.40 1.42
CA LEU A 65 3.08 -7.40 1.29
C LEU A 65 3.68 -8.80 1.36
N LYS A 66 3.17 -9.64 2.26
CA LYS A 66 3.60 -11.02 2.40
C LYS A 66 3.29 -11.81 1.13
N MET A 67 2.05 -11.76 0.66
CA MET A 67 1.61 -12.47 -0.53
C MET A 67 2.42 -12.07 -1.77
N TRP A 68 2.60 -10.78 -2.03
CA TRP A 68 3.41 -10.30 -3.16
C TRP A 68 4.85 -10.83 -3.08
N SER A 69 5.43 -10.81 -1.87
CA SER A 69 6.77 -11.34 -1.64
C SER A 69 6.88 -12.84 -1.90
N GLU A 70 5.83 -13.62 -1.67
CA GLU A 70 5.79 -15.07 -1.95
C GLU A 70 5.80 -15.36 -3.45
N HIS A 71 5.38 -14.39 -4.28
CA HIS A 71 5.53 -14.42 -5.74
C HIS A 71 6.79 -13.71 -6.25
N GLY A 72 7.66 -13.24 -5.35
CA GLY A 72 8.90 -12.55 -5.68
C GLY A 72 8.73 -11.09 -6.13
N TRP A 73 7.52 -10.53 -6.03
CA TRP A 73 7.26 -9.11 -6.28
C TRP A 73 7.35 -8.32 -4.98
N SER A 74 7.66 -7.04 -5.10
CA SER A 74 7.55 -6.08 -3.99
C SER A 74 6.54 -5.01 -4.32
N TRP A 75 5.92 -4.49 -3.27
CA TRP A 75 4.85 -3.51 -3.40
C TRP A 75 5.35 -2.15 -3.83
N ASP A 76 4.55 -1.46 -4.63
CA ASP A 76 4.76 -0.07 -5.00
C ASP A 76 3.75 0.82 -4.29
N LEU A 77 4.21 1.84 -3.55
CA LEU A 77 3.31 2.76 -2.86
C LEU A 77 2.44 3.58 -3.82
N ASN A 78 2.82 3.68 -5.09
CA ASN A 78 2.05 4.34 -6.14
C ASN A 78 1.25 3.34 -7.00
N LEU A 79 1.04 2.10 -6.52
CA LEU A 79 0.21 1.12 -7.22
C LEU A 79 -1.25 1.60 -7.25
N PRO A 80 -1.92 1.58 -8.42
CA PRO A 80 -3.33 1.93 -8.51
C PRO A 80 -4.20 1.01 -7.64
N VAL A 81 -5.15 1.58 -6.90
CA VAL A 81 -6.08 0.82 -6.03
C VAL A 81 -6.89 -0.21 -6.83
N SER A 82 -7.12 0.02 -8.13
CA SER A 82 -7.78 -0.95 -9.02
C SER A 82 -7.02 -2.28 -9.12
N MET A 83 -5.68 -2.26 -9.06
CA MET A 83 -4.85 -3.48 -9.06
C MET A 83 -4.91 -4.26 -7.73
N LEU A 84 -5.58 -3.71 -6.71
CA LEU A 84 -5.76 -4.37 -5.41
C LEU A 84 -7.05 -5.21 -5.33
N GLN A 85 -8.00 -5.00 -6.25
CA GLN A 85 -9.31 -5.63 -6.21
C GLN A 85 -9.24 -7.14 -6.50
N ASP A 86 -8.20 -7.58 -7.21
CA ASP A 86 -7.99 -8.98 -7.58
C ASP A 86 -7.39 -9.85 -6.44
N TYR A 87 -7.05 -9.25 -5.29
CA TYR A 87 -6.45 -9.92 -4.12
C TYR A 87 -7.31 -11.05 -3.53
N LYS A 88 -8.64 -10.93 -3.57
CA LYS A 88 -9.55 -11.93 -2.94
C LYS A 88 -9.80 -13.17 -3.80
N ALA A 89 -9.28 -13.22 -5.03
CA ALA A 89 -9.57 -14.27 -6.01
C ALA A 89 -8.37 -15.21 -6.27
N ILE A 90 -7.25 -15.06 -5.57
CA ILE A 90 -6.03 -15.85 -5.77
C ILE A 90 -6.20 -17.23 -5.12
N ASP A 91 -6.95 -18.10 -5.79
CA ASP A 91 -7.16 -19.49 -5.36
C ASP A 91 -6.93 -20.50 -6.52
N SER A 92 -6.33 -20.06 -7.63
CA SER A 92 -6.02 -20.95 -8.76
C SER A 92 -4.71 -20.62 -9.49
N PHE A 93 -4.04 -21.67 -9.98
CA PHE A 93 -2.73 -21.60 -10.66
C PHE A 93 -2.75 -20.76 -11.95
N VAL A 94 -3.89 -20.68 -12.64
CA VAL A 94 -4.07 -19.89 -13.88
C VAL A 94 -4.02 -18.38 -13.62
N TRP A 95 -4.50 -17.93 -12.46
CA TRP A 95 -4.46 -16.51 -12.10
C TRP A 95 -3.03 -16.01 -11.79
N ILE A 96 -2.12 -16.91 -11.42
CA ILE A 96 -0.74 -16.55 -11.06
C ILE A 96 0.04 -16.03 -12.28
N SER A 97 -0.19 -16.60 -13.48
CA SER A 97 0.49 -16.13 -14.69
C SER A 97 -0.03 -14.78 -15.18
N ASP A 98 -1.35 -14.56 -15.11
CA ASP A 98 -1.94 -13.30 -15.55
C ASP A 98 -1.58 -12.15 -14.59
N PHE A 99 -1.49 -12.45 -13.29
CA PHE A 99 -0.97 -11.52 -12.28
C PHE A 99 0.49 -11.14 -12.56
N ASP A 100 1.38 -12.12 -12.79
CA ASP A 100 2.79 -11.85 -13.08
C ASP A 100 2.97 -10.97 -14.32
N ILE A 101 2.16 -11.17 -15.37
CA ILE A 101 2.19 -10.36 -16.59
C ILE A 101 1.72 -8.93 -16.31
N GLN A 102 0.57 -8.76 -15.65
CA GLN A 102 0.01 -7.44 -15.34
C GLN A 102 0.96 -6.60 -14.48
N ILE A 103 1.54 -7.21 -13.44
CA ILE A 103 2.50 -6.53 -12.57
C ILE A 103 3.81 -6.24 -13.31
N ALA A 104 4.28 -7.15 -14.16
CA ALA A 104 5.45 -6.89 -14.99
C ALA A 104 5.24 -5.70 -15.92
N ASP A 105 4.08 -5.61 -16.58
CA ASP A 105 3.79 -4.52 -17.50
C ASP A 105 3.65 -3.18 -16.77
N TYR A 106 3.03 -3.17 -15.59
CA TYR A 106 3.03 -2.01 -14.69
C TYR A 106 4.45 -1.48 -14.38
N PHE A 107 5.36 -2.37 -13.97
CA PHE A 107 6.73 -1.95 -13.64
C PHE A 107 7.54 -1.56 -14.87
N GLU A 108 7.27 -2.17 -16.03
CA GLU A 108 7.90 -1.80 -17.30
C GLU A 108 7.51 -0.37 -17.70
N GLU A 109 6.22 -0.04 -17.64
CA GLU A 109 5.72 1.31 -17.94
C GLU A 109 6.31 2.36 -16.99
N ARG A 110 6.51 2.01 -15.71
CA ARG A 110 7.04 2.93 -14.70
C ARG A 110 8.56 2.97 -14.61
N ILE A 111 9.29 2.19 -15.41
CA ILE A 111 10.73 1.99 -15.19
C ILE A 111 11.57 3.28 -15.26
N ASP A 112 11.19 4.23 -16.12
CA ASP A 112 11.88 5.53 -16.21
C ASP A 112 11.54 6.46 -15.05
N VAL A 113 10.30 6.40 -14.54
CA VAL A 113 9.88 7.16 -13.34
C VAL A 113 10.64 6.64 -12.12
N ILE A 114 10.70 5.32 -11.94
CA ILE A 114 11.46 4.67 -10.86
C ILE A 114 12.94 5.09 -10.92
N ARG A 115 13.53 5.13 -12.13
CA ARG A 115 14.91 5.59 -12.32
C ARG A 115 15.10 7.02 -11.82
N GLU A 116 14.17 7.92 -12.12
CA GLU A 116 14.26 9.33 -11.75
C GLU A 116 14.11 9.53 -10.24
N GLU A 117 13.16 8.84 -9.61
CA GLU A 117 13.00 8.79 -8.15
C GLU A 117 14.29 8.29 -7.47
N LEU A 118 14.85 7.17 -7.95
CA LEU A 118 16.10 6.61 -7.44
C LEU A 118 17.28 7.58 -7.57
N VAL A 119 17.45 8.22 -8.74
CA VAL A 119 18.54 9.17 -8.99
C VAL A 119 18.40 10.42 -8.13
N SER A 120 17.18 10.90 -7.93
CA SER A 120 16.89 12.09 -7.11
C SER A 120 17.19 11.83 -5.63
N LEU A 121 16.72 10.71 -5.09
CA LEU A 121 16.87 10.37 -3.67
C LEU A 121 18.27 9.87 -3.29
N TRP A 122 19.05 9.38 -4.26
CA TRP A 122 20.37 8.80 -4.02
C TRP A 122 21.40 9.30 -5.07
N PRO A 123 21.77 10.59 -5.03
CA PRO A 123 22.64 11.18 -6.05
C PRO A 123 24.00 10.48 -6.16
N ASN A 124 24.56 10.00 -5.05
CA ASN A 124 25.84 9.25 -5.03
C ASN A 124 25.76 7.90 -5.77
N ARG A 125 24.57 7.33 -5.93
CA ARG A 125 24.32 6.05 -6.61
C ARG A 125 23.70 6.24 -8.00
N ALA A 126 23.45 7.48 -8.42
CA ALA A 126 22.73 7.80 -9.65
C ALA A 126 23.31 7.10 -10.89
N LYS A 127 24.63 7.03 -11.01
CA LYS A 127 25.30 6.34 -12.13
C LYS A 127 24.95 4.84 -12.16
N LEU A 128 24.93 4.18 -11.01
CA LEU A 128 24.61 2.76 -10.88
C LEU A 128 23.14 2.51 -11.21
N PHE A 129 22.22 3.36 -10.76
CA PHE A 129 20.80 3.23 -11.08
C PHE A 129 20.50 3.44 -12.57
N LYS A 130 21.13 4.43 -13.20
CA LYS A 130 21.05 4.61 -14.66
C LYS A 130 21.56 3.36 -15.40
N GLN A 131 22.62 2.73 -14.92
CA GLN A 131 23.16 1.49 -15.50
C GLN A 131 22.23 0.29 -15.28
N ILE A 132 21.65 0.12 -14.09
CA ILE A 132 20.67 -0.92 -13.78
C ILE A 132 19.51 -0.84 -14.79
N ILE A 133 18.90 0.33 -14.93
CA ILE A 133 17.73 0.51 -15.80
C ILE A 133 18.10 0.34 -17.27
N ARG A 134 19.28 0.84 -17.68
CA ARG A 134 19.81 0.59 -19.03
C ARG A 134 20.04 -0.90 -19.29
N ALA A 135 20.59 -1.64 -18.33
CA ALA A 135 20.84 -3.07 -18.47
C ALA A 135 19.52 -3.85 -18.64
N HIS A 136 18.46 -3.48 -17.90
CA HIS A 136 17.13 -4.05 -18.10
C HIS A 136 16.63 -3.82 -19.53
N LYS A 137 16.63 -2.57 -20.00
CA LYS A 137 16.17 -2.20 -21.35
C LYS A 137 16.97 -2.89 -22.48
N LEU A 138 18.25 -3.13 -22.25
CA LEU A 138 19.13 -3.88 -23.15
C LEU A 138 19.02 -5.41 -23.01
N ARG A 139 18.08 -5.90 -22.18
CA ARG A 139 17.86 -7.33 -21.89
C ARG A 139 19.08 -8.03 -21.27
N LEU A 140 19.97 -7.25 -20.63
CA LEU A 140 21.15 -7.73 -19.92
C LEU A 140 20.75 -8.19 -18.50
N TYR A 141 19.77 -9.08 -18.41
CA TYR A 141 19.14 -9.47 -17.14
C TYR A 141 20.12 -10.17 -16.18
N GLY A 142 21.03 -10.98 -16.73
CA GLY A 142 22.05 -11.70 -15.94
C GLY A 142 23.00 -10.78 -15.17
N VAL A 143 23.32 -9.60 -15.69
CA VAL A 143 24.14 -8.60 -14.95
C VAL A 143 23.27 -7.63 -14.16
N ASN A 144 22.06 -7.33 -14.64
CA ASN A 144 21.13 -6.44 -13.98
C ASN A 144 20.73 -6.97 -12.58
N ILE A 145 20.24 -8.21 -12.51
CA ILE A 145 19.65 -8.77 -11.29
C ILE A 145 20.64 -8.81 -10.10
N PRO A 146 21.87 -9.35 -10.25
CA PRO A 146 22.87 -9.30 -9.17
C PRO A 146 23.24 -7.88 -8.78
N THR A 147 23.34 -6.97 -9.75
CA THR A 147 23.66 -5.56 -9.49
C THR A 147 22.56 -4.91 -8.67
N VAL A 148 21.28 -5.18 -8.98
CA VAL A 148 20.15 -4.69 -8.19
C VAL A 148 20.23 -5.17 -6.74
N PHE A 149 20.47 -6.46 -6.51
CA PHE A 149 20.62 -6.99 -5.14
C PHE A 149 21.75 -6.32 -4.36
N SER A 150 22.89 -6.07 -5.02
CA SER A 150 24.01 -5.36 -4.39
C SER A 150 23.64 -3.93 -3.98
N GLN A 151 22.83 -3.24 -4.79
CA GLN A 151 22.41 -1.88 -4.49
C GLN A 151 21.37 -1.83 -3.38
N ILE A 152 20.47 -2.82 -3.30
CA ILE A 152 19.54 -2.95 -2.17
C ILE A 152 20.30 -3.09 -0.86
N ASP A 153 21.28 -4.00 -0.77
CA ASP A 153 22.13 -4.13 0.42
C ASP A 153 22.85 -2.81 0.75
N GLY A 154 23.42 -2.16 -0.26
CA GLY A 154 24.13 -0.90 -0.10
C GLY A 154 23.24 0.24 0.41
N MET A 155 22.02 0.40 -0.12
CA MET A 155 21.07 1.43 0.30
C MET A 155 20.64 1.22 1.75
N VAL A 156 20.32 -0.02 2.11
CA VAL A 156 19.86 -0.36 3.46
C VAL A 156 21.01 -0.19 4.45
N PHE A 157 22.22 -0.66 4.11
CA PHE A 157 23.40 -0.44 4.94
C PHE A 157 23.69 1.05 5.17
N GLU A 158 23.60 1.87 4.12
CA GLU A 158 23.82 3.32 4.21
C GLU A 158 22.82 4.02 5.14
N LYS A 159 21.55 3.59 5.17
CA LYS A 159 20.50 4.20 6.00
C LYS A 159 20.46 3.68 7.43
N ILE A 160 20.70 2.38 7.62
CA ILE A 160 20.39 1.70 8.90
C ILE A 160 21.54 0.85 9.45
N GLY A 161 22.70 0.83 8.78
CA GLY A 161 23.92 0.18 9.27
C GLY A 161 23.95 -1.35 9.19
N VAL A 162 22.94 -1.97 8.56
CA VAL A 162 22.86 -3.43 8.35
C VAL A 162 22.44 -3.73 6.92
N GLU A 163 22.94 -4.82 6.35
CA GLU A 163 22.56 -5.23 5.00
C GLU A 163 21.17 -5.87 4.97
N PHE A 164 20.40 -5.63 3.91
CA PHE A 164 19.02 -6.10 3.78
C PHE A 164 18.93 -7.63 3.80
N PHE A 165 19.82 -8.29 3.06
CA PHE A 165 19.81 -9.75 2.92
C PHE A 165 20.52 -10.47 4.07
N ARG A 166 21.07 -9.73 5.05
CA ARG A 166 21.76 -10.33 6.20
C ARG A 166 20.77 -10.96 7.16
N THR A 167 21.08 -12.18 7.59
CA THR A 167 20.31 -12.89 8.60
C THR A 167 21.16 -13.19 9.84
N LYS A 168 20.52 -13.23 11.00
CA LYS A 168 21.12 -13.62 12.29
C LYS A 168 20.15 -14.57 12.99
N LYS A 169 20.60 -15.79 13.29
CA LYS A 169 19.77 -16.87 13.88
C LYS A 169 18.47 -17.13 13.10
N GLY A 170 18.52 -17.08 11.76
CA GLY A 170 17.37 -17.35 10.90
C GLY A 170 16.36 -16.20 10.76
N LEU A 171 16.63 -15.04 11.35
CA LEU A 171 15.82 -13.82 11.21
C LEU A 171 16.59 -12.73 10.45
N PRO A 172 15.93 -11.82 9.72
CA PRO A 172 16.61 -10.68 9.12
C PRO A 172 17.28 -9.80 10.19
N ALA A 173 18.49 -9.32 9.90
CA ALA A 173 19.19 -8.38 10.77
C ALA A 173 18.46 -7.03 10.86
N THR A 174 17.72 -6.68 9.81
CA THR A 174 16.86 -5.49 9.71
C THR A 174 15.69 -5.48 10.70
N LYS A 175 15.29 -6.65 11.25
CA LYS A 175 14.17 -6.76 12.19
C LYS A 175 14.34 -5.89 13.44
N ASN A 176 15.57 -5.77 13.94
CA ASN A 176 15.86 -4.96 15.12
C ASN A 176 15.58 -3.48 14.85
N TRP A 177 16.01 -2.97 13.70
CA TRP A 177 15.75 -1.59 13.30
C TRP A 177 14.25 -1.27 13.21
N VAL A 178 13.44 -2.21 12.70
CA VAL A 178 11.97 -2.03 12.67
C VAL A 178 11.37 -2.05 14.08
N SER A 179 11.89 -2.90 14.97
CA SER A 179 11.39 -3.08 16.33
C SER A 179 11.76 -1.93 17.27
N GLU A 180 12.94 -1.34 17.07
CA GLU A 180 13.50 -0.24 17.88
C GLU A 180 13.01 1.14 17.38
N GLY A 181 12.55 1.25 16.14
CA GLY A 181 12.04 2.49 15.58
C GLY A 181 10.65 2.86 16.08
N ASN A 182 10.41 4.15 16.26
CA ASN A 182 9.11 4.71 16.64
C ASN A 182 8.30 5.08 15.38
N TYR A 183 7.66 4.08 14.77
CA TYR A 183 6.86 4.23 13.55
C TYR A 183 5.36 4.16 13.84
N GLU A 184 4.56 5.00 13.17
CA GLU A 184 3.10 4.83 13.19
C GLU A 184 2.68 3.47 12.61
N ASN A 185 1.50 2.96 13.01
CA ASN A 185 1.02 1.61 12.69
C ASN A 185 1.08 1.28 11.19
N PHE A 186 0.73 2.24 10.33
CA PHE A 186 0.76 2.06 8.88
C PHE A 186 2.20 1.96 8.35
N ARG A 187 3.08 2.89 8.73
CA ARG A 187 4.50 2.84 8.35
C ARG A 187 5.17 1.56 8.84
N ARG A 188 4.84 1.11 10.05
CA ARG A 188 5.33 -0.17 10.58
C ARG A 188 4.83 -1.36 9.76
N ALA A 189 3.59 -1.33 9.27
CA ALA A 189 3.07 -2.36 8.37
C ALA A 189 3.81 -2.36 7.03
N LEU A 190 4.13 -1.19 6.47
CA LEU A 190 4.92 -1.07 5.26
C LEU A 190 6.32 -1.68 5.40
N LEU A 191 6.93 -1.60 6.59
CA LEU A 191 8.24 -2.18 6.90
C LEU A 191 8.21 -3.69 7.17
N TYR A 192 7.05 -4.36 7.08
CA TYR A 192 6.92 -5.77 7.41
C TYR A 192 7.92 -6.69 6.65
N PRO A 193 8.21 -6.50 5.35
CA PRO A 193 9.29 -7.21 4.64
C PRO A 193 10.69 -7.13 5.26
N PHE A 194 10.97 -6.15 6.13
CA PHE A 194 12.23 -6.05 6.88
C PHE A 194 12.22 -6.92 8.15
N GLU A 195 11.09 -7.52 8.54
CA GLU A 195 10.93 -8.31 9.76
C GLU A 195 10.98 -9.84 9.53
N TYR A 196 10.88 -10.31 8.28
CA TYR A 196 10.91 -11.75 7.93
C TYR A 196 11.81 -12.06 6.73
N VAL A 197 12.23 -13.33 6.60
CA VAL A 197 13.04 -13.79 5.48
C VAL A 197 12.15 -13.95 4.25
N THR A 198 12.31 -13.06 3.28
CA THR A 198 11.59 -13.15 1.99
C THR A 198 12.06 -14.34 1.14
N ILE A 199 11.27 -14.72 0.14
CA ILE A 199 11.60 -15.81 -0.80
C ILE A 199 12.96 -15.61 -1.50
N VAL A 200 13.28 -14.34 -1.79
CA VAL A 200 14.52 -13.90 -2.42
C VAL A 200 15.73 -14.19 -1.52
N SER A 201 15.53 -14.17 -0.20
CA SER A 201 16.56 -14.36 0.82
C SER A 201 16.65 -15.80 1.36
N LEU A 202 15.85 -16.75 0.86
CA LEU A 202 15.83 -18.11 1.40
C LEU A 202 17.18 -18.82 1.26
N SER A 203 17.57 -19.54 2.32
CA SER A 203 18.75 -20.40 2.31
C SER A 203 18.52 -21.68 1.47
N LYS A 204 19.60 -22.42 1.20
CA LYS A 204 19.56 -23.67 0.43
C LYS A 204 18.58 -24.72 0.96
N SER A 205 18.46 -24.87 2.28
CA SER A 205 17.54 -25.83 2.89
C SER A 205 16.07 -25.41 2.81
N GLN A 206 15.80 -24.10 2.74
CA GLN A 206 14.44 -23.53 2.73
C GLN A 206 13.84 -23.40 1.31
N ARG A 207 14.66 -23.55 0.27
CA ARG A 207 14.26 -23.37 -1.14
C ARG A 207 13.43 -24.51 -1.76
N LYS A 208 13.35 -25.68 -1.13
CA LYS A 208 12.79 -26.90 -1.75
C LYS A 208 11.34 -26.77 -2.25
N CYS A 209 10.60 -25.77 -1.77
CA CYS A 209 9.19 -25.53 -2.11
C CYS A 209 8.95 -24.43 -3.16
N TYR A 210 10.00 -23.76 -3.66
CA TYR A 210 9.86 -22.54 -4.48
C TYR A 210 10.81 -22.55 -5.70
N SER A 211 10.64 -23.50 -6.63
CA SER A 211 11.54 -23.68 -7.77
C SER A 211 11.54 -22.51 -8.77
N ASP A 212 10.42 -21.78 -8.86
CA ASP A 212 10.15 -20.85 -9.97
C ASP A 212 10.34 -19.37 -9.60
N VAL A 213 10.72 -19.09 -8.35
CA VAL A 213 10.90 -17.73 -7.82
C VAL A 213 12.38 -17.36 -7.71
N ILE A 214 12.69 -16.09 -7.94
CA ILE A 214 14.04 -15.53 -7.88
C ILE A 214 14.64 -15.71 -6.48
N ASN A 215 15.81 -16.34 -6.38
CA ASN A 215 16.53 -16.52 -5.13
C ASN A 215 17.94 -15.97 -5.24
N ARG A 216 18.26 -14.97 -4.41
CA ARG A 216 19.55 -14.26 -4.44
C ARG A 216 20.73 -15.20 -4.15
N HIS A 217 20.57 -16.15 -3.24
CA HIS A 217 21.65 -17.08 -2.89
C HIS A 217 22.02 -17.97 -4.09
N SER A 218 21.02 -18.58 -4.75
CA SER A 218 21.27 -19.44 -5.92
C SER A 218 21.90 -18.69 -7.09
N ILE A 219 21.48 -17.43 -7.30
CA ILE A 219 21.99 -16.57 -8.38
C ILE A 219 23.43 -16.17 -8.12
N ILE A 220 23.73 -15.64 -6.93
CA ILE A 220 25.06 -15.13 -6.60
C ILE A 220 26.10 -16.25 -6.53
N HIS A 221 25.71 -17.46 -6.11
CA HIS A 221 26.60 -18.62 -6.10
C HIS A 221 26.60 -19.41 -7.41
N GLY A 222 25.89 -18.96 -8.45
CA GLY A 222 25.86 -19.59 -9.76
C GLY A 222 25.18 -20.96 -9.81
N GLU A 223 24.38 -21.31 -8.79
CA GLU A 223 23.60 -22.56 -8.77
C GLU A 223 22.42 -22.51 -9.76
N ASN A 224 21.80 -21.33 -9.91
CA ASN A 224 20.80 -21.08 -10.93
C ASN A 224 21.43 -20.24 -12.04
N VAL A 225 21.43 -20.74 -13.27
CA VAL A 225 21.96 -20.04 -14.47
C VAL A 225 20.86 -19.54 -15.40
N ASN A 226 19.61 -19.95 -15.18
CA ASN A 226 18.45 -19.62 -16.02
C ASN A 226 17.62 -18.46 -15.44
N TYR A 227 18.12 -17.76 -14.42
CA TYR A 227 17.40 -16.67 -13.75
C TYR A 227 17.26 -15.41 -14.62
N ALA A 228 18.04 -15.29 -15.70
CA ALA A 228 18.15 -14.10 -16.52
C ALA A 228 16.93 -13.89 -17.43
N THR A 229 15.78 -13.59 -16.85
CA THR A 229 14.51 -13.36 -17.55
C THR A 229 13.99 -11.93 -17.33
N ARG A 230 13.10 -11.47 -18.21
CA ARG A 230 12.42 -10.16 -18.09
C ARG A 230 11.71 -10.05 -16.73
N ILE A 231 10.89 -11.05 -16.41
CA ILE A 231 10.10 -11.11 -15.17
C ILE A 231 11.00 -11.01 -13.94
N ASN A 232 12.10 -11.77 -13.89
CA ASN A 232 13.01 -11.73 -12.75
C ASN A 232 13.74 -10.39 -12.62
N SER A 233 14.07 -9.75 -13.74
CA SER A 233 14.65 -8.41 -13.71
C SER A 233 13.64 -7.39 -13.17
N LEU A 234 12.38 -7.43 -13.59
CA LEU A 234 11.32 -6.56 -13.06
C LEU A 234 11.00 -6.86 -11.59
N ARG A 235 10.98 -8.12 -11.17
CA ARG A 235 10.87 -8.51 -9.74
C ARG A 235 11.99 -7.86 -8.92
N SER A 236 13.23 -7.94 -9.39
CA SER A 236 14.36 -7.28 -8.70
C SER A 236 14.21 -5.76 -8.66
N ILE A 237 13.75 -5.12 -9.75
CA ILE A 237 13.52 -3.67 -9.82
C ILE A 237 12.36 -3.26 -8.90
N SER A 238 11.29 -4.04 -8.82
CA SER A 238 10.17 -3.79 -7.89
C SER A 238 10.67 -3.75 -6.45
N MET A 239 11.57 -4.67 -6.09
CA MET A 239 12.19 -4.72 -4.77
C MET A 239 13.08 -3.52 -4.50
N LEU A 240 13.88 -3.11 -5.50
CA LEU A 240 14.69 -1.89 -5.42
C LEU A 240 13.83 -0.66 -5.20
N ASN A 241 12.72 -0.55 -5.95
CA ASN A 241 11.79 0.57 -5.82
C ASN A 241 11.11 0.58 -4.45
N TYR A 242 10.60 -0.56 -4.01
CA TYR A 242 10.00 -0.71 -2.68
C TYR A 242 10.97 -0.28 -1.58
N VAL A 243 12.22 -0.77 -1.60
CA VAL A 243 13.25 -0.39 -0.63
C VAL A 243 13.53 1.11 -0.67
N ASN A 244 13.63 1.69 -1.87
CA ASN A 244 13.76 3.14 -2.03
C ASN A 244 12.61 3.91 -1.37
N GLN A 245 11.37 3.47 -1.62
CA GLN A 245 10.17 4.13 -1.14
C GLN A 245 10.02 4.05 0.39
N VAL A 246 10.25 2.88 0.99
CA VAL A 246 10.08 2.73 2.45
C VAL A 246 11.21 3.37 3.26
N LEU A 247 12.45 3.38 2.74
CA LEU A 247 13.57 4.08 3.39
C LEU A 247 13.43 5.61 3.31
N ASN A 248 12.74 6.12 2.29
CA ASN A 248 12.53 7.55 2.06
C ASN A 248 11.05 7.95 2.17
N PHE A 249 10.27 7.21 2.96
CA PHE A 249 8.81 7.38 3.08
C PHE A 249 8.40 8.84 3.40
N ASP A 250 9.17 9.52 4.24
CA ASP A 250 8.89 10.90 4.64
C ASP A 250 9.17 11.93 3.54
N ALA A 251 10.00 11.59 2.54
CA ALA A 251 10.33 12.46 1.40
C ALA A 251 9.37 12.27 0.21
N ILE A 252 8.50 11.26 0.28
CA ILE A 252 7.55 10.90 -0.79
C ILE A 252 6.11 11.35 -0.45
N LYS A 253 5.85 11.75 0.80
CA LYS A 253 4.61 12.47 1.19
C LYS A 253 4.58 13.87 0.58
#